data_AF-A0A0W8DLN3-F1
#
_entry.id   AF-A0A0W8DLN3-F1
#
_cell.length_a   1.000
_cell.length_b   1.000
_cell.length_c   1.000
_cell.angle_alpha   90.00
_cell.angle_beta   90.00
_cell.angle_gamma   90.00
#
_symmetry.space_group_name_H-M   'P 1'
#
loop_
_entity.id
_entity.type
_entity.pdbx_description
1 polymer ?
#
loop_
_entity_poly.entity_id
_entity_poly.type
_entity_poly.pdbx_seq_one_letter_code
_entity_poly.pdbx_strand_id
1 'polypeptide(L)'
;MAEHALTAALFLLPCAIILERCVADGSLFALHPALNAVAMLVCLPTVWLTKLHLFLNVLAGVLVAVAGAAIFITKRDSGGEHFTTPHSWAALVTGMFFTLNDFQGLLLTFEGTNPNWQWKDDTHVLTGVLVYIGAVVTMLYGLQTSSWGVQNFTPERQFQLTVLIIAAHVALVGKSLVLHRRANKVQVKVAKVA
;
A
#
# COMPACT_ATOMS: atom_id res chain seq x y z
N MET A 1 -1.86 9.80 22.69
CA MET A 1 -0.92 8.67 22.57
C MET A 1 -1.61 7.35 22.23
N ALA A 2 -2.66 6.94 22.95
CA ALA A 2 -3.37 5.67 22.70
C ALA A 2 -3.91 5.51 21.26
N GLU A 3 -4.46 6.56 20.65
CA GLU A 3 -5.02 6.50 19.28
C GLU A 3 -3.96 6.20 18.22
N HIS A 4 -2.78 6.83 18.31
CA HIS A 4 -1.68 6.58 17.37
C HIS A 4 -1.10 5.18 17.55
N ALA A 5 -0.98 4.71 18.79
CA ALA A 5 -0.55 3.34 19.08
C ALA A 5 -1.55 2.31 18.53
N LEU A 6 -2.85 2.59 18.63
CA LEU A 6 -3.90 1.74 18.07
C LEU A 6 -3.83 1.69 16.53
N THR A 7 -3.70 2.85 15.87
CA THR A 7 -3.55 2.88 14.40
C THR A 7 -2.28 2.14 13.97
N ALA A 8 -1.16 2.36 14.64
CA ALA A 8 0.08 1.65 14.34
C ALA A 8 -0.09 0.13 14.54
N ALA A 9 -0.70 -0.30 15.63
CA ALA A 9 -0.95 -1.72 15.90
C ALA A 9 -1.84 -2.38 14.83
N LEU A 10 -2.87 -1.67 14.34
CA LEU A 10 -3.77 -2.17 13.30
C LEU A 10 -3.03 -2.50 11.98
N PHE A 11 -1.98 -1.75 11.66
CA PHE A 11 -1.16 -1.99 10.46
C PHE A 11 0.00 -2.96 10.72
N LEU A 12 0.70 -2.80 11.86
CA LEU A 12 1.88 -3.59 12.19
C LEU A 12 1.55 -5.04 12.55
N LEU A 13 0.41 -5.32 13.19
CA LEU A 13 0.02 -6.67 13.57
C LEU A 13 -0.18 -7.61 12.37
N PRO A 14 -1.03 -7.30 11.37
CA PRO A 14 -1.16 -8.15 10.19
C PRO A 14 0.14 -8.24 9.39
N CYS A 15 0.94 -7.17 9.36
CA CYS A 15 2.27 -7.20 8.73
C CYS A 15 3.19 -8.22 9.42
N ALA A 16 3.29 -8.17 10.75
CA ALA A 16 4.11 -9.08 11.54
C ALA A 16 3.67 -10.54 11.36
N ILE A 17 2.36 -10.82 11.35
CA ILE A 17 1.85 -12.18 11.14
C ILE A 17 2.23 -12.72 9.75
N ILE A 18 2.15 -11.89 8.70
CA ILE A 18 2.57 -12.29 7.35
C ILE A 18 4.08 -12.54 7.33
N LEU A 19 4.87 -11.63 7.90
CA LEU A 19 6.34 -11.76 7.95
C LEU A 19 6.79 -12.99 8.72
N GLU A 20 6.16 -13.30 9.85
CA GLU A 20 6.43 -14.52 10.65
C GLU A 20 6.30 -15.77 9.77
N ARG A 21 5.22 -15.88 8.99
CA ARG A 21 5.02 -17.01 8.07
C ARG A 21 5.99 -17.00 6.91
N CYS A 22 6.33 -15.83 6.37
CA CYS A 22 7.31 -15.74 5.29
C CYS A 22 8.70 -16.20 5.74
N VAL A 23 9.11 -15.82 6.96
CA VAL A 23 10.37 -16.25 7.56
C VAL A 23 10.37 -17.74 7.83
N ALA A 24 9.25 -18.28 8.34
CA ALA A 24 9.13 -19.72 8.62
C ALA A 24 9.15 -20.58 7.34
N ASP A 25 8.56 -20.10 6.24
CA ASP A 25 8.56 -20.77 4.93
C ASP A 25 9.95 -20.76 4.29
N GLY A 26 10.71 -19.66 4.44
CA GLY A 26 12.12 -19.56 4.04
C GLY A 26 12.38 -19.65 2.54
N SER A 27 11.34 -19.73 1.70
CA SER A 27 11.49 -19.83 0.25
C SER A 27 11.68 -18.47 -0.41
N LEU A 28 12.23 -18.47 -1.64
CA LEU A 28 12.27 -17.28 -2.47
C LEU A 28 10.85 -16.77 -2.80
N PHE A 29 9.86 -17.67 -2.87
CA PHE A 29 8.45 -17.30 -3.05
C PHE A 29 7.99 -16.39 -1.91
N ALA A 30 8.29 -16.75 -0.65
CA ALA A 30 7.85 -16.02 0.53
C ALA A 30 8.33 -14.58 0.60
N LEU A 31 9.40 -14.23 -0.13
CA LEU A 31 9.83 -12.85 -0.27
C LEU A 31 8.75 -11.98 -0.95
N HIS A 32 7.95 -12.55 -1.84
CA HIS A 32 6.87 -11.84 -2.51
C HIS A 32 5.79 -11.31 -1.55
N PRO A 33 5.08 -12.15 -0.75
CA PRO A 33 4.12 -11.66 0.23
C PRO A 33 4.78 -10.83 1.35
N ALA A 34 6.02 -11.14 1.75
CA ALA A 34 6.73 -10.37 2.77
C ALA A 34 6.94 -8.90 2.37
N LEU A 35 7.54 -8.67 1.20
CA LEU A 35 7.85 -7.33 0.72
C LEU A 35 6.57 -6.55 0.37
N ASN A 36 5.55 -7.22 -0.18
CA ASN A 36 4.24 -6.61 -0.39
C ASN A 36 3.59 -6.20 0.94
N ALA A 37 3.66 -7.03 1.99
CA ALA A 37 3.12 -6.67 3.29
C ALA A 37 3.81 -5.43 3.88
N VAL A 38 5.13 -5.32 3.76
CA VAL A 38 5.86 -4.12 4.22
C VAL A 38 5.48 -2.89 3.39
N ALA A 39 5.44 -3.01 2.06
CA ALA A 39 5.05 -1.91 1.20
C ALA A 39 3.64 -1.38 1.53
N MET A 40 2.66 -2.29 1.58
CA MET A 40 1.24 -1.92 1.72
C MET A 40 0.84 -1.56 3.14
N LEU A 41 1.42 -2.19 4.16
CA LEU A 41 1.03 -1.99 5.55
C LEU A 41 1.93 -1.03 6.32
N VAL A 42 3.12 -0.71 5.81
CA VAL A 42 4.08 0.17 6.51
C VAL A 42 4.42 1.40 5.69
N CYS A 43 4.75 1.24 4.40
CA CYS A 43 5.24 2.35 3.59
C CYS A 43 4.13 3.24 3.02
N LEU A 44 3.08 2.65 2.46
CA LEU A 44 1.99 3.40 1.80
C LEU A 44 0.99 4.10 2.74
N PRO A 45 0.74 3.66 3.99
CA PRO A 45 -0.16 4.38 4.89
C PRO A 45 0.25 5.85 5.08
N THR A 46 -0.75 6.74 5.10
CA THR A 46 -0.61 8.19 4.89
C THR A 46 0.42 8.86 5.79
N VAL A 47 1.33 9.62 5.17
CA VAL A 47 2.24 10.55 5.86
C VAL A 47 1.96 11.99 5.48
N TRP A 48 2.08 12.89 6.46
CA TRP A 48 1.75 14.31 6.32
C TRP A 48 2.90 15.15 5.75
N LEU A 49 4.11 14.60 5.68
CA LEU A 49 5.30 15.29 5.21
C LEU A 49 5.63 14.86 3.78
N THR A 50 5.55 15.77 2.80
CA THR A 50 5.71 15.45 1.37
C THR A 50 7.02 14.76 1.04
N LYS A 51 8.14 15.16 1.66
CA LYS A 51 9.44 14.50 1.46
C LYS A 51 9.46 13.06 1.96
N LEU A 52 8.83 12.83 3.12
CA LEU A 52 8.68 11.48 3.67
C LEU A 52 7.71 10.66 2.81
N HIS A 53 6.64 11.30 2.29
CA HIS A 53 5.71 10.68 1.35
C HIS A 53 6.44 10.15 0.12
N LEU A 54 7.25 11.00 -0.52
CA LEU A 54 8.05 10.58 -1.68
C LEU A 54 9.01 9.44 -1.30
N PHE A 55 9.76 9.57 -0.20
CA PHE A 55 10.68 8.54 0.23
C PHE A 55 10.00 7.18 0.46
N LEU A 56 8.86 7.17 1.15
CA LEU A 56 8.13 5.93 1.44
C LEU A 56 7.47 5.33 0.20
N ASN A 57 6.95 6.13 -0.74
CA ASN A 57 6.45 5.60 -2.01
C ASN A 57 7.57 4.99 -2.84
N VAL A 58 8.71 5.69 -3.01
CA VAL A 58 9.86 5.14 -3.72
C VAL A 58 10.35 3.83 -3.07
N LEU A 59 10.42 3.79 -1.73
CA LEU A 59 10.75 2.56 -1.01
C LEU A 59 9.73 1.45 -1.27
N ALA A 60 8.42 1.75 -1.21
CA ALA A 60 7.37 0.79 -1.54
C ALA A 60 7.51 0.27 -2.98
N GLY A 61 7.79 1.14 -3.95
CA GLY A 61 8.04 0.78 -5.34
C GLY A 61 9.22 -0.19 -5.49
N VAL A 62 10.33 0.08 -4.80
CA VAL A 62 11.50 -0.84 -4.77
C VAL A 62 11.13 -2.18 -4.16
N LEU A 63 10.44 -2.20 -3.01
CA LEU A 63 10.02 -3.43 -2.35
C LEU A 63 9.10 -4.27 -3.26
N VAL A 64 8.11 -3.64 -3.90
CA VAL A 64 7.19 -4.32 -4.83
C VAL A 64 7.92 -4.82 -6.08
N ALA A 65 8.89 -4.07 -6.62
CA ALA A 65 9.69 -4.52 -7.75
C ALA A 65 10.53 -5.76 -7.39
N VAL A 66 11.17 -5.78 -6.22
CA VAL A 66 11.91 -6.95 -5.73
C VAL A 66 10.95 -8.13 -5.46
N ALA A 67 9.77 -7.86 -4.90
CA ALA A 67 8.72 -8.87 -4.72
C ALA A 67 8.31 -9.51 -6.07
N GLY A 68 8.14 -8.67 -7.10
CA GLY A 68 7.84 -9.09 -8.47
C GLY A 68 8.95 -9.94 -9.08
N ALA A 69 10.20 -9.53 -8.90
CA ALA A 69 11.36 -10.30 -9.35
C ALA A 69 11.46 -11.66 -8.66
N ALA A 70 11.22 -11.73 -7.35
CA ALA A 70 11.26 -12.97 -6.59
C ALA A 70 10.23 -13.99 -7.09
N ILE A 71 8.98 -13.56 -7.31
CA ILE A 71 7.94 -14.45 -7.85
C ILE A 71 8.20 -14.82 -9.31
N PHE A 72 8.77 -13.91 -10.09
CA PHE A 72 9.17 -14.18 -11.47
C PHE A 72 10.24 -15.29 -11.53
N ILE A 73 11.32 -15.15 -10.76
CA ILE A 73 12.39 -16.15 -10.71
C ILE A 73 11.84 -17.50 -10.21
N THR A 74 11.06 -17.49 -9.13
CA THR A 74 10.48 -18.72 -8.55
C THR A 74 9.61 -19.46 -9.56
N LYS A 75 8.77 -18.74 -10.32
CA LYS A 75 7.92 -19.35 -11.35
C LYS A 75 8.73 -19.88 -12.52
N ARG A 76 9.70 -19.11 -13.00
CA ARG A 76 10.60 -19.54 -14.08
C ARG A 76 11.33 -20.84 -13.72
N ASP A 77 11.89 -20.91 -12.51
CA ASP A 77 12.71 -22.04 -12.07
C ASP A 77 11.86 -23.30 -11.79
N SER A 78 10.58 -23.13 -11.47
CA SER A 78 9.62 -24.24 -11.32
C SER A 78 8.86 -24.60 -12.61
N GLY A 79 9.16 -23.93 -13.73
CA GLY A 79 8.45 -24.13 -15.01
C GLY A 79 7.02 -23.61 -15.03
N GLY A 80 6.65 -22.74 -14.08
CA GLY A 80 5.32 -22.15 -13.97
C GLY A 80 5.10 -20.96 -14.91
N GLU A 81 3.86 -20.80 -15.38
CA GLU A 81 3.48 -19.70 -16.26
C GLU A 81 3.30 -18.37 -15.52
N HIS A 82 3.61 -17.27 -16.21
CA HIS A 82 3.46 -15.90 -15.72
C HIS A 82 2.14 -15.28 -16.17
N PHE A 83 1.61 -14.36 -15.37
CA PHE A 83 0.43 -13.55 -15.72
C PHE A 83 -0.81 -14.37 -16.12
N THR A 84 -1.03 -15.52 -15.51
CA THR A 84 -2.17 -16.40 -15.79
C THR A 84 -3.36 -16.18 -14.84
N THR A 85 -3.21 -15.37 -13.79
CA THR A 85 -4.24 -15.18 -12.76
C THR A 85 -4.78 -13.75 -12.73
N PRO A 86 -6.04 -13.55 -12.34
CA PRO A 86 -6.59 -12.21 -12.11
C PRO A 86 -5.76 -11.38 -11.13
N HIS A 87 -5.19 -12.02 -10.09
CA HIS A 87 -4.29 -11.40 -9.14
C HIS A 87 -3.10 -10.73 -9.85
N SER A 88 -2.40 -11.47 -10.73
CA SER A 88 -1.20 -10.98 -11.39
C SER A 88 -1.47 -9.84 -12.38
N TRP A 89 -2.60 -9.86 -13.08
CA TRP A 89 -3.02 -8.76 -13.96
C TRP A 89 -3.42 -7.52 -13.17
N ALA A 90 -4.22 -7.68 -12.11
CA ALA A 90 -4.63 -6.56 -11.27
C ALA A 90 -3.42 -5.92 -10.55
N ALA A 91 -2.48 -6.73 -10.08
CA ALA A 91 -1.23 -6.25 -9.49
C ALA A 91 -0.36 -5.48 -10.50
N LEU A 92 -0.25 -5.99 -11.74
CA LEU A 92 0.49 -5.31 -12.82
C LEU A 92 -0.11 -3.94 -13.15
N VAL A 93 -1.43 -3.89 -13.37
CA VAL A 93 -2.13 -2.64 -13.68
C VAL A 93 -1.99 -1.64 -12.53
N THR A 94 -2.20 -2.08 -11.29
CA THR A 94 -2.02 -1.24 -10.10
C THR A 94 -0.58 -0.72 -9.99
N GLY A 95 0.42 -1.59 -10.21
CA GLY A 95 1.83 -1.21 -10.19
C GLY A 95 2.23 -0.22 -11.28
N MET A 96 1.63 -0.33 -12.48
CA MET A 96 1.81 0.65 -13.54
C MET A 96 1.26 2.02 -13.15
N PHE A 97 0.02 2.08 -12.67
CA PHE A 97 -0.58 3.35 -12.22
C PHE A 97 0.17 3.94 -11.03
N PHE A 98 0.63 3.11 -10.10
CA PHE A 98 1.49 3.52 -8.99
C PHE A 98 2.76 4.21 -9.52
N THR A 99 3.47 3.55 -10.43
CA THR A 99 4.71 4.06 -11.02
C THR A 99 4.47 5.39 -11.74
N LEU A 100 3.43 5.46 -12.58
CA LEU A 100 3.08 6.68 -13.30
C LEU A 100 2.71 7.82 -12.35
N ASN A 101 2.00 7.53 -11.26
CA ASN A 101 1.61 8.52 -10.26
C ASN A 101 2.83 9.07 -9.51
N ASP A 102 3.78 8.21 -9.14
CA ASP A 102 5.05 8.62 -8.52
C ASP A 102 5.88 9.51 -9.47
N PHE A 103 5.99 9.12 -10.75
CA PHE A 103 6.66 9.95 -11.76
C PHE A 103 5.97 11.29 -11.95
N GLN A 104 4.63 11.33 -12.02
CA GLN A 104 3.87 12.56 -12.10
C GLN A 104 4.16 13.46 -10.89
N GLY A 105 4.17 12.91 -9.66
CA GLY A 105 4.48 13.66 -8.46
C GLY A 105 5.90 14.24 -8.44
N LEU A 106 6.88 13.50 -8.98
CA LEU A 106 8.24 14.00 -9.17
C LEU A 106 8.28 15.16 -10.18
N LEU A 107 7.62 15.02 -11.33
CA LEU A 107 7.57 16.08 -12.34
C LEU A 107 6.94 17.35 -11.75
N LEU A 108 5.78 17.25 -11.10
CA LEU A 108 5.13 18.39 -10.42
C LEU A 108 6.03 19.04 -9.36
N THR A 109 6.89 18.25 -8.71
CA THR A 109 7.84 18.77 -7.71
C THR A 109 8.99 19.52 -8.36
N PHE A 110 9.46 19.10 -9.54
CA PHE A 110 10.73 19.56 -10.14
C PHE A 110 10.59 20.26 -11.51
N GLU A 111 9.38 20.52 -12.00
CA GLU A 111 9.14 21.17 -13.30
C GLU A 111 9.73 22.60 -13.40
N GLY A 112 9.83 23.30 -12.26
CA GLY A 112 10.35 24.67 -12.18
C GLY A 112 11.85 24.78 -11.88
N THR A 113 12.35 26.02 -11.88
CA THR A 113 13.74 26.33 -11.50
C THR A 113 14.08 25.98 -10.05
N ASN A 114 13.07 25.92 -9.18
CA ASN A 114 13.19 25.50 -7.79
C ASN A 114 12.17 24.41 -7.47
N PRO A 115 12.52 23.42 -6.63
CA PRO A 115 11.59 22.39 -6.22
C PRO A 115 10.37 22.95 -5.46
N ASN A 116 9.16 22.63 -5.91
CA ASN A 116 7.92 22.95 -5.21
C ASN A 116 7.40 21.72 -4.48
N TRP A 117 7.42 21.69 -3.15
CA TRP A 117 6.96 20.55 -2.35
C TRP A 117 5.50 20.66 -1.88
N GLN A 118 4.80 21.72 -2.28
CA GLN A 118 3.45 22.03 -1.80
C GLN A 118 2.44 22.23 -2.95
N TRP A 119 2.71 21.67 -4.12
CA TRP A 119 1.73 21.63 -5.19
C TRP A 119 0.49 20.81 -4.79
N LYS A 120 -0.62 21.10 -5.45
CA LYS A 120 -1.88 20.37 -5.32
C LYS A 120 -2.35 20.03 -6.72
N ASP A 121 -2.57 18.75 -6.97
CA ASP A 121 -3.05 18.24 -8.25
C ASP A 121 -4.12 17.18 -7.99
N ASP A 122 -5.34 17.43 -8.46
CA ASP A 122 -6.48 16.55 -8.22
C ASP A 122 -6.32 15.21 -8.92
N THR A 123 -5.63 15.18 -10.08
CA THR A 123 -5.36 13.96 -10.83
C THR A 123 -4.41 13.05 -10.06
N HIS A 124 -3.32 13.58 -9.51
CA HIS A 124 -2.37 12.84 -8.68
C HIS A 124 -3.05 12.30 -7.41
N VAL A 125 -3.88 13.11 -6.74
CA VAL A 125 -4.62 12.68 -5.55
C VAL A 125 -5.60 11.56 -5.89
N LEU A 126 -6.41 11.72 -6.94
CA LEU A 126 -7.38 10.71 -7.35
C LEU A 126 -6.69 9.40 -7.75
N THR A 127 -5.64 9.48 -8.55
CA THR A 127 -4.87 8.32 -9.02
C THR A 127 -4.21 7.61 -7.84
N GLY A 128 -3.59 8.36 -6.92
CA GLY A 128 -3.02 7.81 -5.69
C GLY A 128 -4.05 7.06 -4.83
N VAL A 129 -5.28 7.58 -4.70
CA VAL A 129 -6.37 6.89 -3.98
C VAL A 129 -6.77 5.60 -4.69
N LEU A 130 -6.93 5.61 -6.02
CA LEU A 130 -7.28 4.41 -6.79
C LEU A 130 -6.19 3.35 -6.72
N VAL A 131 -4.92 3.76 -6.81
CA VAL A 131 -3.76 2.89 -6.64
C VAL A 131 -3.74 2.27 -5.25
N TYR A 132 -3.96 3.08 -4.20
CA TYR A 132 -4.02 2.59 -2.83
C TYR A 132 -5.11 1.52 -2.65
N ILE A 133 -6.33 1.78 -3.14
CA ILE A 133 -7.43 0.80 -3.07
C ILE A 133 -7.07 -0.46 -3.86
N GLY A 134 -6.58 -0.32 -5.10
CA GLY A 134 -6.19 -1.44 -5.95
C GLY A 134 -5.09 -2.30 -5.30
N ALA A 135 -4.13 -1.67 -4.64
CA ALA A 135 -3.02 -2.36 -3.98
C ALA A 135 -3.49 -3.18 -2.76
N VAL A 136 -4.42 -2.64 -1.98
CA VAL A 136 -5.03 -3.35 -0.85
C VAL A 136 -5.88 -4.52 -1.33
N VAL A 137 -6.71 -4.29 -2.35
CA VAL A 137 -7.56 -5.34 -2.94
C VAL A 137 -6.71 -6.47 -3.51
N THR A 138 -5.64 -6.16 -4.23
CA THR A 138 -4.74 -7.17 -4.81
C THR A 138 -3.97 -7.94 -3.73
N MET A 139 -3.51 -7.29 -2.67
CA MET A 139 -2.89 -7.95 -1.50
C MET A 139 -3.86 -8.92 -0.83
N LEU A 140 -5.10 -8.49 -0.54
CA LEU A 140 -6.13 -9.33 0.05
C LEU A 140 -6.51 -10.51 -0.86
N TYR A 141 -6.66 -10.25 -2.15
CA TYR A 141 -6.96 -11.30 -3.13
C TYR A 141 -5.81 -12.32 -3.20
N GLY A 142 -4.55 -11.87 -3.19
CA GLY A 142 -3.38 -12.74 -3.14
C GLY A 142 -3.32 -13.59 -1.87
N LEU A 143 -3.64 -13.01 -0.71
CA LEU A 143 -3.72 -13.74 0.56
C LEU A 143 -4.73 -14.89 0.50
N GLN A 144 -5.88 -14.67 -0.14
CA GLN A 144 -6.96 -15.66 -0.23
C GLN A 144 -6.77 -16.71 -1.33
N THR A 145 -6.13 -16.35 -2.45
CA THR A 145 -6.16 -17.17 -3.67
C THR A 145 -4.80 -17.72 -4.09
N SER A 146 -3.69 -17.16 -3.61
CA SER A 146 -2.36 -17.67 -3.96
C SER A 146 -2.09 -19.01 -3.28
N SER A 147 -1.30 -19.85 -3.95
CA SER A 147 -0.84 -21.13 -3.39
C SER A 147 -0.16 -20.94 -2.03
N TRP A 148 0.67 -19.91 -1.89
CA TRP A 148 1.37 -19.62 -0.65
C TRP A 148 0.41 -19.21 0.48
N GLY A 149 -0.55 -18.32 0.19
CA GLY A 149 -1.52 -17.86 1.19
C GLY A 149 -2.39 -19.00 1.71
N VAL A 150 -2.84 -19.88 0.83
CA VAL A 150 -3.66 -21.07 1.18
C VAL A 150 -2.85 -22.13 1.91
N GLN A 151 -1.56 -22.29 1.60
CA GLN A 151 -0.71 -23.26 2.29
C GLN A 151 -0.27 -22.78 3.68
N ASN A 152 -0.06 -21.48 3.87
CA ASN A 152 0.52 -20.94 5.10
C ASN A 152 -0.51 -20.47 6.15
N PHE A 153 -1.78 -20.36 5.79
CA PHE A 153 -2.84 -19.92 6.70
C PHE A 153 -4.09 -20.80 6.56
N THR A 154 -4.67 -21.18 7.70
CA THR A 154 -6.01 -21.79 7.70
C THR A 154 -7.06 -20.78 7.20
N PRO A 155 -8.20 -21.23 6.66
CA PRO A 155 -9.26 -20.33 6.22
C PRO A 155 -9.70 -19.31 7.29
N GLU A 156 -9.76 -19.74 8.56
CA GLU A 156 -10.10 -18.87 9.68
C GLU A 156 -9.03 -17.79 9.89
N ARG A 157 -7.75 -18.14 9.77
CA ARG A 157 -6.65 -17.17 9.89
C ARG A 157 -6.60 -16.20 8.72
N GLN A 158 -6.86 -16.67 7.50
CA GLN A 158 -6.98 -15.81 6.33
C GLN A 158 -8.12 -14.80 6.49
N PHE A 159 -9.28 -15.25 7.00
CA PHE A 159 -10.40 -14.37 7.30
C PHE A 159 -10.04 -13.32 8.37
N GLN A 160 -9.45 -13.74 9.49
CA GLN A 160 -9.02 -12.82 10.57
C GLN A 160 -8.04 -11.76 10.06
N LEU A 161 -7.03 -12.15 9.28
CA LEU A 161 -6.07 -11.22 8.69
C LEU A 161 -6.75 -10.25 7.73
N THR A 162 -7.68 -10.74 6.91
CA THR A 162 -8.44 -9.90 5.98
C THR A 162 -9.25 -8.85 6.72
N VAL A 163 -9.95 -9.23 7.80
CA VAL A 163 -10.70 -8.29 8.63
C VAL A 163 -9.78 -7.27 9.29
N LEU A 164 -8.63 -7.69 9.83
CA LEU A 164 -7.66 -6.77 10.45
C LEU A 164 -7.12 -5.76 9.45
N ILE A 165 -6.72 -6.21 8.26
CA ILE A 165 -6.25 -5.34 7.18
C ILE A 165 -7.35 -4.36 6.78
N ILE A 166 -8.57 -4.84 6.51
CA ILE A 166 -9.70 -3.95 6.16
C ILE A 166 -9.94 -2.92 7.27
N ALA A 167 -9.97 -3.34 8.53
CA ALA A 167 -10.18 -2.45 9.66
C ALA A 167 -9.10 -1.36 9.75
N ALA A 168 -7.82 -1.71 9.52
CA ALA A 168 -6.72 -0.76 9.49
C ALA A 168 -6.92 0.33 8.43
N HIS A 169 -7.27 -0.08 7.20
CA HIS A 169 -7.44 0.84 6.08
C HIS A 169 -8.69 1.70 6.22
N VAL A 170 -9.81 1.12 6.70
CA VAL A 170 -11.04 1.87 7.00
C VAL A 170 -10.80 2.89 8.12
N ALA A 171 -10.07 2.52 9.17
CA ALA A 171 -9.72 3.44 10.24
C ALA A 171 -8.88 4.62 9.74
N LEU A 172 -7.91 4.37 8.86
CA LEU A 172 -7.08 5.42 8.25
C LEU A 172 -7.91 6.37 7.38
N VAL A 173 -8.74 5.83 6.48
CA VAL A 173 -9.62 6.63 5.60
C VAL A 173 -10.62 7.43 6.44
N GLY A 174 -11.26 6.79 7.43
CA GLY A 174 -12.19 7.44 8.35
C GLY A 174 -11.54 8.61 9.09
N LYS A 175 -10.31 8.42 9.60
CA LYS A 175 -9.54 9.49 10.24
C LYS A 175 -9.25 10.64 9.27
N SER A 176 -8.81 10.33 8.05
CA SER A 176 -8.55 11.34 7.00
C SER A 176 -9.80 12.19 6.70
N LEU A 177 -10.96 11.54 6.54
CA LEU A 177 -12.24 12.22 6.30
C LEU A 177 -12.65 13.12 7.47
N VAL A 178 -12.46 12.68 8.72
CA VAL A 178 -12.75 13.48 9.91
C VAL A 178 -11.84 14.72 9.97
N LEU A 179 -10.55 14.55 9.69
CA LEU A 179 -9.59 15.66 9.69
C LEU A 179 -9.90 16.68 8.58
N HIS A 180 -10.24 16.20 7.38
CA HIS A 180 -10.65 17.05 6.27
C HIS A 180 -11.92 17.86 6.61
N ARG A 181 -12.94 17.21 7.20
CA ARG A 181 -14.17 17.90 7.65
C ARG A 181 -13.88 18.97 8.71
N ARG A 182 -12.96 18.72 9.64
CA ARG A 182 -12.57 19.70 10.66
C ARG A 182 -11.86 20.91 10.04
N ALA A 183 -10.94 20.68 9.11
CA ALA A 183 -10.24 21.74 8.39
C ALA A 183 -11.21 22.64 7.61
N ASN A 184 -12.16 22.03 6.88
CA ASN A 184 -13.17 22.79 6.13
C ASN A 184 -14.07 23.63 7.05
N LYS A 185 -14.49 23.11 8.22
CA LYS A 185 -15.26 23.89 9.20
C LYS A 185 -14.49 25.09 9.72
N VAL A 186 -13.18 24.96 9.97
CA VAL A 186 -12.32 26.07 10.40
C VAL A 186 -12.21 27.12 9.30
N GLN A 187 -11.96 26.72 8.05
CA GLN A 187 -11.88 27.66 6.92
C GLN A 187 -13.17 28.43 6.69
N VAL A 188 -14.33 27.74 6.73
CA VAL A 188 -15.65 28.39 6.61
C VAL A 188 -15.90 29.37 7.75
N LYS A 189 -15.44 29.06 8.98
CA LYS A 189 -15.57 29.97 10.12
C LYS A 189 -14.71 31.22 9.95
N VAL A 190 -13.46 31.09 9.49
CA VAL A 190 -12.57 32.23 9.23
C VAL A 190 -13.12 33.13 8.13
N ALA A 191 -13.61 32.55 7.03
CA ALA A 191 -14.19 33.30 5.91
C ALA A 191 -15.48 34.07 6.26
N LYS A 192 -16.17 33.73 7.36
CA LYS A 192 -17.35 34.45 7.85
C LYS A 192 -17.02 35.58 8.83
N VAL A 193 -15.78 35.67 9.30
CA VAL A 193 -15.31 36.65 10.31
C VAL A 193 -14.44 37.73 9.68
N ALA A 194 -13.91 37.50 8.47
CA ALA A 194 -13.28 38.50 7.62
C ALA A 194 -14.32 39.25 6.77
#